data_AF-A0AAW3T5A3-F1
#
_entry.id   AF-A0AAW3T5A3-F1
#
_cell.length_a   1.000
_cell.length_b   1.000
_cell.length_c   1.000
_cell.angle_alpha   90.00
_cell.angle_beta   90.00
_cell.angle_gamma   90.00
#
_symmetry.space_group_name_H-M   'P 1'
#
loop_
_entity.id
_entity.type
_entity.pdbx_description
1 polymer ?
#
loop_
_entity_poly.entity_id
_entity_poly.type
_entity_poly.pdbx_seq_one_letter_code
_entity_poly.pdbx_strand_id
1 'polypeptide(L)'
;MTRPTSHSAPGAAVRLRLAATGLALAGLLGTVVLDAPWAGASTYPSWDEVMAARGQESAKQDQITEIKGIISGLSAKVKAAEAEAQRLGTEFFEAQSDAQDAAEKEQRLRADAEEHADVAEQSAAQAGQFAAQMARSGGADVTASVISGGEDASDLLYNLGALSKLSEQAERVEAAATADAAVARSLTAQADRAAEALDELAAEAERRMQAAQAAADAVQSAYDEQQSNKARLDAQLATLTSGRVRTEAEFAKGEAVRKAAEEKAAREAAARAAAAAAAAAANSGGSGSSGSGSSGSPGSGSGTGWVRPASGYVISPYGWRVNPYTGAVALHQGTDLTSGCSTPIVAAAAGTVDYVGWYGGYGNYVRISHGGGVQTAYGHIVNGGFRVSPGQRVSAGQLIALVGSTGHSTGCHTHFEVHVNGTTTDPVPFMQARGVAF
;
A
#
# COMPACT_ATOMS: atom_id res chain seq x y z
N MET A 1 -47.19 48.18 -22.23
CA MET A 1 -46.73 49.59 -22.32
C MET A 1 -45.69 49.77 -21.22
N THR A 2 -44.44 50.23 -21.44
CA THR A 2 -43.76 50.73 -22.65
C THR A 2 -42.29 50.22 -22.74
N ARG A 3 -41.70 50.34 -23.93
CA ARG A 3 -40.27 50.12 -24.31
C ARG A 3 -39.88 51.36 -25.17
N PRO A 4 -38.62 51.55 -25.59
CA PRO A 4 -37.33 51.57 -24.87
C PRO A 4 -36.53 52.87 -25.16
N THR A 5 -35.31 53.00 -24.61
CA THR A 5 -34.16 53.64 -25.30
C THR A 5 -32.84 52.94 -24.93
N SER A 6 -31.81 53.09 -25.75
CA SER A 6 -30.62 52.22 -25.82
C SER A 6 -29.27 52.96 -25.67
N HIS A 7 -28.17 52.24 -25.96
CA HIS A 7 -26.74 52.63 -26.05
C HIS A 7 -25.90 52.43 -24.77
N SER A 8 -24.68 51.87 -24.80
CA SER A 8 -23.99 51.07 -25.84
C SER A 8 -22.85 50.26 -25.19
N ALA A 9 -22.43 49.14 -25.80
CA ALA A 9 -21.16 48.48 -25.48
C ALA A 9 -19.98 49.21 -26.18
N PRO A 10 -18.73 49.08 -25.69
CA PRO A 10 -17.93 47.89 -26.02
C PRO A 10 -17.25 47.24 -24.80
N GLY A 11 -16.75 46.01 -24.97
CA GLY A 11 -16.14 45.21 -23.89
C GLY A 11 -14.62 45.37 -23.76
N ALA A 12 -14.06 44.88 -22.64
CA ALA A 12 -12.63 44.71 -22.42
C ALA A 12 -12.35 43.43 -21.60
N ALA A 13 -11.17 42.84 -21.81
CA ALA A 13 -10.84 41.49 -21.36
C ALA A 13 -10.83 41.26 -19.85
N VAL A 14 -11.27 40.06 -19.43
CA VAL A 14 -10.90 39.46 -18.14
C VAL A 14 -9.37 39.39 -18.04
N ARG A 15 -8.79 39.87 -16.94
CA ARG A 15 -7.35 39.75 -16.66
C ARG A 15 -7.11 39.00 -15.35
N LEU A 16 -6.55 37.80 -15.50
CA LEU A 16 -6.05 36.95 -14.44
C LEU A 16 -4.97 37.69 -13.62
N ARG A 17 -5.09 37.73 -12.29
CA ARG A 17 -4.06 38.32 -11.41
C ARG A 17 -2.97 37.30 -11.10
N LEU A 18 -2.00 37.18 -12.00
CA LEU A 18 -0.70 36.57 -11.69
C LEU A 18 0.15 37.54 -10.86
N ALA A 19 0.41 37.19 -9.61
CA ALA A 19 1.34 37.93 -8.74
C ALA A 19 2.77 37.45 -8.99
N ALA A 20 3.50 38.13 -9.89
CA ALA A 20 4.91 37.83 -10.18
C ALA A 20 5.83 38.86 -9.50
N THR A 21 6.37 38.51 -8.33
CA THR A 21 7.37 39.30 -7.60
C THR A 21 8.78 39.09 -8.17
N GLY A 22 9.00 39.57 -9.40
CA GLY A 22 10.36 39.75 -9.93
C GLY A 22 11.01 41.00 -9.32
N LEU A 23 12.16 40.83 -8.66
CA LEU A 23 12.97 41.94 -8.14
C LEU A 23 14.33 41.92 -8.84
N ALA A 24 14.68 43.02 -9.50
CA ALA A 24 15.74 43.07 -10.49
C ALA A 24 16.91 43.98 -10.06
N LEU A 25 18.11 43.62 -10.52
CA LEU A 25 19.34 44.42 -10.65
C LEU A 25 20.09 43.77 -11.83
N ALA A 26 20.41 44.43 -12.95
CA ALA A 26 21.09 45.72 -13.13
C ALA A 26 22.45 45.74 -12.40
N GLY A 27 23.61 45.80 -13.06
CA GLY A 27 23.87 45.89 -14.51
C GLY A 27 25.06 46.83 -14.74
N LEU A 28 26.24 46.27 -15.06
CA LEU A 28 27.46 47.05 -15.27
C LEU A 28 28.27 46.48 -16.43
N LEU A 29 28.32 47.22 -17.53
CA LEU A 29 29.20 46.95 -18.67
C LEU A 29 30.58 47.56 -18.38
N GLY A 30 31.58 46.72 -18.17
CA GLY A 30 32.99 47.11 -18.11
C GLY A 30 33.78 46.42 -19.21
N THR A 31 34.11 47.15 -20.29
CA THR A 31 34.96 46.63 -21.36
C THR A 31 36.42 46.61 -20.91
N VAL A 32 36.93 45.42 -20.57
CA VAL A 32 38.37 45.18 -20.30
C VAL A 32 38.99 44.52 -21.53
N VAL A 33 40.16 45.01 -21.93
CA VAL A 33 40.93 44.51 -23.08
C VAL A 33 41.49 43.12 -22.75
N LEU A 34 41.30 42.16 -23.66
CA LEU A 34 41.87 40.81 -23.55
C LEU A 34 43.32 40.76 -24.04
N ASP A 35 44.22 41.38 -23.27
CA ASP A 35 45.61 40.93 -23.24
C ASP A 35 45.70 39.71 -22.32
N ALA A 36 46.20 38.57 -22.83
CA ALA A 36 46.17 37.29 -22.15
C ALA A 36 47.59 36.77 -21.82
N PRO A 37 48.03 36.86 -20.55
CA PRO A 37 49.19 36.13 -20.07
C PRO A 37 48.84 34.70 -19.65
N TRP A 38 49.65 33.76 -20.16
CA TRP A 38 49.97 32.41 -19.67
C TRP A 38 49.55 31.99 -18.25
N ALA A 39 49.16 30.72 -18.13
CA ALA A 39 48.48 30.13 -16.97
C ALA A 39 49.25 30.18 -15.63
N GLY A 40 48.51 30.47 -14.55
CA GLY A 40 48.97 30.30 -13.17
C GLY A 40 47.80 30.33 -12.16
N ALA A 41 47.86 29.46 -11.16
CA ALA A 41 46.97 29.34 -9.99
C ALA A 41 45.45 29.20 -10.25
N SER A 42 44.86 28.09 -9.76
CA SER A 42 43.41 27.99 -9.52
C SER A 42 43.00 28.92 -8.38
N THR A 43 42.26 29.98 -8.68
CA THR A 43 41.77 30.95 -7.69
C THR A 43 40.66 30.33 -6.84
N TYR A 44 40.99 29.94 -5.61
CA TYR A 44 40.02 29.45 -4.63
C TYR A 44 39.34 30.62 -3.89
N PRO A 45 38.08 30.47 -3.40
CA PRO A 45 37.37 31.51 -2.67
C PRO A 45 38.08 31.96 -1.39
N SER A 46 37.96 33.25 -1.07
CA SER A 46 38.47 33.86 0.15
C SER A 46 37.54 33.64 1.36
N TRP A 47 38.06 33.87 2.57
CA TRP A 47 37.32 33.60 3.80
C TRP A 47 36.12 34.55 4.01
N ASP A 48 36.22 35.79 3.53
CA ASP A 48 35.11 36.75 3.57
C ASP A 48 33.98 36.37 2.60
N GLU A 49 34.32 35.81 1.43
CA GLU A 49 33.33 35.24 0.50
C GLU A 49 32.63 34.01 1.10
N VAL A 50 33.36 33.18 1.86
CA VAL A 50 32.78 32.06 2.63
C VAL A 50 31.85 32.56 3.74
N MET A 51 32.16 33.67 4.41
CA MET A 51 31.27 34.28 5.40
C MET A 51 30.03 34.93 4.79
N ALA A 52 30.15 35.58 3.63
CA ALA A 52 29.01 36.08 2.86
C ALA A 52 28.11 34.92 2.37
N ALA A 53 28.70 33.81 1.92
CA ALA A 53 27.98 32.59 1.58
C ALA A 53 27.22 32.02 2.79
N ARG A 54 27.86 31.96 3.97
CA ARG A 54 27.24 31.52 5.24
C ARG A 54 26.02 32.34 5.66
N GLY A 55 26.03 33.66 5.41
CA GLY A 55 24.87 34.51 5.65
C GLY A 55 23.65 34.08 4.82
N GLN A 56 23.86 33.68 3.56
CA GLN A 56 22.80 33.07 2.75
C GLN A 56 22.54 31.59 3.09
N GLU A 57 23.50 30.90 3.69
CA GLU A 57 23.40 29.48 4.07
C GLU A 57 22.46 29.27 5.26
N SER A 58 22.43 30.19 6.23
CA SER A 58 21.42 30.16 7.31
C SER A 58 20.00 30.21 6.72
N ALA A 59 19.71 31.16 5.84
CA ALA A 59 18.39 31.27 5.20
C ALA A 59 18.03 30.03 4.35
N LYS A 60 19.01 29.38 3.71
CA LYS A 60 18.82 28.09 3.01
C LYS A 60 18.57 26.94 3.98
N GLN A 61 19.20 26.95 5.16
CA GLN A 61 19.00 25.96 6.22
C GLN A 61 17.63 26.11 6.89
N ASP A 62 17.14 27.34 7.03
CA ASP A 62 15.77 27.64 7.48
C ASP A 62 14.74 27.09 6.47
N GLN A 63 14.93 27.37 5.17
CA GLN A 63 14.11 26.80 4.09
C GLN A 63 14.15 25.27 4.03
N ILE A 64 15.32 24.65 4.23
CA ILE A 64 15.48 23.19 4.36
C ILE A 64 14.67 22.65 5.56
N THR A 65 14.58 23.40 6.64
CA THR A 65 13.84 23.02 7.85
C THR A 65 12.33 23.17 7.65
N GLU A 66 11.89 24.25 7.00
CA GLU A 66 10.50 24.47 6.59
C GLU A 66 10.02 23.36 5.63
N ILE A 67 10.78 23.05 4.58
CA ILE A 67 10.49 21.98 3.62
C ILE A 67 10.36 20.62 4.33
N LYS A 68 11.25 20.30 5.28
CA LYS A 68 11.15 19.08 6.10
C LYS A 68 9.91 19.07 6.99
N GLY A 69 9.53 20.22 7.54
CA GLY A 69 8.29 20.40 8.29
C GLY A 69 7.05 20.10 7.43
N ILE A 70 7.02 20.59 6.19
CA ILE A 70 5.93 20.32 5.23
C ILE A 70 5.85 18.84 4.87
N ILE A 71 6.99 18.18 4.58
CA ILE A 71 7.04 16.73 4.31
C ILE A 71 6.52 15.92 5.52
N SER A 72 6.93 16.32 6.74
CA SER A 72 6.45 15.71 7.99
C SER A 72 4.93 15.88 8.15
N GLY A 73 4.40 17.08 7.93
CA GLY A 73 2.97 17.38 8.01
C GLY A 73 2.13 16.60 6.98
N LEU A 74 2.62 16.46 5.74
CA LEU A 74 1.98 15.61 4.72
C LEU A 74 1.98 14.13 5.13
N SER A 75 3.07 13.62 5.70
CA SER A 75 3.12 12.25 6.22
C SER A 75 2.19 12.04 7.43
N ALA A 76 1.97 13.07 8.24
CA ALA A 76 1.02 13.03 9.35
C ALA A 76 -0.44 13.07 8.86
N LYS A 77 -0.76 13.84 7.81
CA LYS A 77 -2.08 13.82 7.14
C LYS A 77 -2.45 12.42 6.64
N VAL A 78 -1.55 11.78 5.88
CA VAL A 78 -1.78 10.42 5.34
C VAL A 78 -2.08 9.45 6.47
N LYS A 79 -1.24 9.43 7.52
CA LYS A 79 -1.44 8.54 8.67
C LYS A 79 -2.74 8.81 9.45
N ALA A 80 -3.19 10.07 9.52
CA ALA A 80 -4.47 10.41 10.14
C ALA A 80 -5.66 9.91 9.28
N ALA A 81 -5.59 10.04 7.96
CA ALA A 81 -6.58 9.50 7.05
C ALA A 81 -6.62 7.96 7.08
N GLU A 82 -5.45 7.29 7.14
CA GLU A 82 -5.34 5.83 7.24
C GLU A 82 -6.03 5.31 8.52
N ALA A 83 -5.81 5.97 9.65
CA ALA A 83 -6.45 5.61 10.92
C ALA A 83 -7.97 5.83 10.90
N GLU A 84 -8.44 6.89 10.26
CA GLU A 84 -9.87 7.18 10.11
C GLU A 84 -10.58 6.20 9.15
N ALA A 85 -9.93 5.83 8.04
CA ALA A 85 -10.41 4.80 7.13
C ALA A 85 -10.44 3.41 7.79
N GLN A 86 -9.46 3.09 8.65
CA GLN A 86 -9.50 1.86 9.47
C GLN A 86 -10.66 1.88 10.48
N ARG A 87 -10.90 3.00 11.17
CA ARG A 87 -12.04 3.14 12.10
C ARG A 87 -13.38 2.93 11.39
N LEU A 88 -13.61 3.65 10.28
CA LEU A 88 -14.85 3.57 9.52
C LEU A 88 -15.03 2.22 8.81
N GLY A 89 -13.92 1.57 8.40
CA GLY A 89 -13.94 0.21 7.87
C GLY A 89 -14.40 -0.83 8.92
N THR A 90 -13.95 -0.71 10.17
CA THR A 90 -14.43 -1.56 11.28
C THR A 90 -15.91 -1.29 11.59
N GLU A 91 -16.33 -0.03 11.70
CA GLU A 91 -17.73 0.33 11.95
C GLU A 91 -18.67 -0.12 10.82
N PHE A 92 -18.19 -0.18 9.58
CA PHE A 92 -18.92 -0.79 8.47
C PHE A 92 -19.01 -2.32 8.59
N PHE A 93 -17.92 -3.00 8.95
CA PHE A 93 -17.91 -4.44 9.13
C PHE A 93 -18.83 -4.89 10.28
N GLU A 94 -18.83 -4.16 11.40
CA GLU A 94 -19.74 -4.37 12.54
C GLU A 94 -21.20 -4.20 12.11
N ALA A 95 -21.57 -3.07 11.49
CA ALA A 95 -22.94 -2.84 11.01
C ALA A 95 -23.39 -3.84 9.93
N GLN A 96 -22.46 -4.33 9.08
CA GLN A 96 -22.75 -5.39 8.12
C GLN A 96 -23.00 -6.74 8.80
N SER A 97 -22.30 -7.05 9.90
CA SER A 97 -22.55 -8.26 10.70
C SER A 97 -23.90 -8.19 11.40
N ASP A 98 -24.23 -7.05 12.03
CA ASP A 98 -25.52 -6.85 12.69
C ASP A 98 -26.71 -7.00 11.71
N ALA A 99 -26.56 -6.49 10.48
CA ALA A 99 -27.56 -6.66 9.43
C ALA A 99 -27.69 -8.12 8.94
N GLN A 100 -26.61 -8.90 8.94
CA GLN A 100 -26.65 -10.33 8.59
C GLN A 100 -27.33 -11.16 9.68
N ASP A 101 -26.98 -10.94 10.95
CA ASP A 101 -27.62 -11.59 12.11
C ASP A 101 -29.13 -11.24 12.18
N ALA A 102 -29.50 -10.00 11.85
CA ALA A 102 -30.88 -9.57 11.73
C ALA A 102 -31.61 -10.28 10.57
N ALA A 103 -30.97 -10.45 9.42
CA ALA A 103 -31.56 -11.15 8.27
C ALA A 103 -31.81 -12.63 8.56
N GLU A 104 -30.86 -13.34 9.17
CA GLU A 104 -31.09 -14.73 9.58
C GLU A 104 -32.22 -14.84 10.64
N LYS A 105 -32.41 -13.82 11.47
CA LYS A 105 -33.46 -13.78 12.50
C LYS A 105 -34.84 -13.49 11.90
N GLU A 106 -34.93 -12.57 10.94
CA GLU A 106 -36.14 -12.30 10.16
C GLU A 106 -36.58 -13.58 9.44
N GLN A 107 -35.66 -14.23 8.70
CA GLN A 107 -35.97 -15.43 7.93
C GLN A 107 -36.49 -16.58 8.81
N ARG A 108 -35.92 -16.75 10.01
CA ARG A 108 -36.40 -17.73 11.00
C ARG A 108 -37.81 -17.40 11.49
N LEU A 109 -38.03 -16.16 11.97
CA LEU A 109 -39.35 -15.73 12.46
C LEU A 109 -40.42 -15.77 11.36
N ARG A 110 -40.04 -15.54 10.09
CA ARG A 110 -40.93 -15.62 8.93
C ARG A 110 -41.30 -17.07 8.61
N ALA A 111 -40.35 -17.99 8.63
CA ALA A 111 -40.63 -19.42 8.49
C ALA A 111 -41.53 -19.95 9.63
N ASP A 112 -41.24 -19.57 10.88
CA ASP A 112 -42.09 -19.90 12.05
C ASP A 112 -43.52 -19.34 11.87
N ALA A 113 -43.65 -18.11 11.35
CA ALA A 113 -44.95 -17.47 11.10
C ALA A 113 -45.73 -18.14 9.95
N GLU A 114 -45.05 -18.59 8.89
CA GLU A 114 -45.64 -19.32 7.76
C GLU A 114 -46.11 -20.73 8.21
N GLU A 115 -45.29 -21.49 8.94
CA GLU A 115 -45.69 -22.80 9.50
C GLU A 115 -46.91 -22.67 10.44
N HIS A 116 -46.91 -21.68 11.33
CA HIS A 116 -48.06 -21.47 12.22
C HIS A 116 -49.29 -20.87 11.52
N ALA A 117 -49.14 -20.18 10.38
CA ALA A 117 -50.26 -19.76 9.55
C ALA A 117 -50.94 -20.97 8.88
N ASP A 118 -50.17 -21.91 8.33
CA ASP A 118 -50.68 -23.16 7.77
C ASP A 118 -51.42 -24.01 8.82
N VAL A 119 -50.90 -24.06 10.06
CA VAL A 119 -51.58 -24.72 11.19
C VAL A 119 -52.89 -23.99 11.54
N ALA A 120 -52.88 -22.66 11.60
CA ALA A 120 -54.08 -21.88 11.89
C ALA A 120 -55.17 -22.02 10.81
N GLU A 121 -54.79 -22.08 9.52
CA GLU A 121 -55.75 -22.37 8.43
C GLU A 121 -56.32 -23.79 8.56
N GLN A 122 -55.48 -24.79 8.86
CA GLN A 122 -55.95 -26.17 9.07
C GLN A 122 -56.93 -26.28 10.25
N SER A 123 -56.63 -25.67 11.39
CA SER A 123 -57.53 -25.67 12.55
C SER A 123 -58.82 -24.88 12.27
N ALA A 124 -58.75 -23.74 11.58
CA ALA A 124 -59.93 -22.99 11.15
C ALA A 124 -60.79 -23.78 10.14
N ALA A 125 -60.17 -24.51 9.22
CA ALA A 125 -60.87 -25.39 8.27
C ALA A 125 -61.55 -26.57 8.99
N GLN A 126 -60.91 -27.16 10.00
CA GLN A 126 -61.53 -28.20 10.84
C GLN A 126 -62.73 -27.65 11.63
N ALA A 127 -62.59 -26.47 12.26
CA ALA A 127 -63.69 -25.80 12.96
C ALA A 127 -64.86 -25.46 12.01
N GLY A 128 -64.57 -24.91 10.82
CA GLY A 128 -65.56 -24.62 9.80
C GLY A 128 -66.27 -25.86 9.26
N GLN A 129 -65.54 -26.96 9.03
CA GLN A 129 -66.13 -28.24 8.63
C GLN A 129 -67.02 -28.83 9.73
N PHE A 130 -66.58 -28.79 10.99
CA PHE A 130 -67.36 -29.26 12.14
C PHE A 130 -68.64 -28.44 12.33
N ALA A 131 -68.55 -27.10 12.33
CA ALA A 131 -69.71 -26.21 12.40
C ALA A 131 -70.68 -26.45 11.23
N ALA A 132 -70.17 -26.66 10.01
CA ALA A 132 -71.00 -26.98 8.85
C ALA A 132 -71.61 -28.40 8.91
N GLN A 133 -70.99 -29.36 9.60
CA GLN A 133 -71.60 -30.65 9.91
C GLN A 133 -72.73 -30.49 10.92
N MET A 134 -72.51 -29.78 12.04
CA MET A 134 -73.51 -29.46 13.07
C MET A 134 -74.74 -28.74 12.49
N ALA A 135 -74.53 -27.79 11.58
CA ALA A 135 -75.61 -27.12 10.87
C ALA A 135 -76.42 -28.08 9.98
N ARG A 136 -75.74 -28.99 9.24
CA ARG A 136 -76.40 -29.99 8.38
C ARG A 136 -77.09 -31.11 9.15
N SER A 137 -76.61 -31.47 10.36
CA SER A 137 -77.25 -32.45 11.24
C SER A 137 -78.45 -31.89 12.02
N GLY A 138 -79.00 -30.74 11.61
CA GLY A 138 -80.25 -30.20 12.14
C GLY A 138 -80.07 -29.41 13.43
N GLY A 139 -79.15 -28.43 13.47
CA GLY A 139 -78.87 -27.60 14.65
C GLY A 139 -80.05 -26.80 15.27
N ALA A 140 -81.26 -26.87 14.70
CA ALA A 140 -82.51 -26.39 15.31
C ALA A 140 -83.49 -27.52 15.72
N ASP A 141 -83.30 -28.74 15.18
CA ASP A 141 -84.17 -29.91 15.37
C ASP A 141 -83.59 -30.94 16.36
N VAL A 142 -82.29 -30.93 16.70
CA VAL A 142 -81.74 -31.94 17.63
C VAL A 142 -82.46 -31.93 18.98
N THR A 143 -82.82 -30.75 19.50
CA THR A 143 -83.60 -30.63 20.74
C THR A 143 -85.02 -31.18 20.59
N ALA A 144 -85.66 -31.00 19.43
CA ALA A 144 -86.96 -31.60 19.13
C ALA A 144 -86.86 -33.12 19.02
N SER A 145 -85.87 -33.63 18.27
CA SER A 145 -85.61 -35.06 18.08
C SER A 145 -85.24 -35.79 19.37
N VAL A 146 -84.55 -35.15 20.33
CA VAL A 146 -84.25 -35.74 21.64
C VAL A 146 -85.50 -35.78 22.54
N ILE A 147 -86.41 -34.82 22.40
CA ILE A 147 -87.70 -34.79 23.13
C ILE A 147 -88.73 -35.75 22.50
N SER A 148 -88.69 -35.98 21.18
CA SER A 148 -89.68 -36.80 20.46
C SER A 148 -89.23 -38.23 20.13
N GLY A 149 -87.94 -38.56 20.28
CA GLY A 149 -87.34 -39.79 19.78
C GLY A 149 -86.82 -40.77 20.85
N GLY A 150 -86.94 -40.45 22.13
CA GLY A 150 -86.61 -41.38 23.23
C GLY A 150 -87.88 -42.01 23.80
N GLU A 151 -88.07 -43.31 23.60
CA GLU A 151 -89.21 -44.05 24.16
C GLU A 151 -89.01 -44.38 25.65
N ASP A 152 -87.75 -44.49 26.10
CA ASP A 152 -87.37 -44.79 27.48
C ASP A 152 -86.30 -43.83 28.05
N ALA A 153 -86.24 -43.73 29.39
CA ALA A 153 -85.37 -42.77 30.09
C ALA A 153 -83.86 -43.03 29.91
N SER A 154 -83.45 -44.26 29.56
CA SER A 154 -82.07 -44.61 29.21
C SER A 154 -81.58 -43.84 27.99
N ASP A 155 -82.46 -43.67 27.01
CA ASP A 155 -82.10 -43.21 25.67
C ASP A 155 -82.01 -41.68 25.68
N LEU A 156 -82.87 -41.03 26.47
CA LEU A 156 -82.75 -39.62 26.81
C LEU A 156 -81.40 -39.30 27.48
N LEU A 157 -80.97 -40.14 28.44
CA LEU A 157 -79.67 -40.00 29.11
C LEU A 157 -78.48 -40.25 28.17
N TYR A 158 -78.58 -41.25 27.29
CA TYR A 158 -77.57 -41.52 26.26
C TYR A 158 -77.42 -40.33 25.30
N ASN A 159 -78.54 -39.79 24.80
CA ASN A 159 -78.56 -38.64 23.90
C ASN A 159 -78.03 -37.36 24.57
N LEU A 160 -78.37 -37.12 25.85
CA LEU A 160 -77.78 -36.03 26.65
C LEU A 160 -76.26 -36.20 26.85
N GLY A 161 -75.79 -37.44 27.09
CA GLY A 161 -74.36 -37.74 27.19
C GLY A 161 -73.61 -37.51 25.88
N ALA A 162 -74.20 -37.91 24.74
CA ALA A 162 -73.67 -37.67 23.41
C ALA A 162 -73.61 -36.16 23.08
N LEU A 163 -74.68 -35.41 23.37
CA LEU A 163 -74.72 -33.95 23.20
C LEU A 163 -73.67 -33.24 24.07
N SER A 164 -73.49 -33.66 25.32
CA SER A 164 -72.46 -33.11 26.22
C SER A 164 -71.06 -33.32 25.65
N LYS A 165 -70.74 -34.54 25.19
CA LYS A 165 -69.45 -34.85 24.55
C LYS A 165 -69.24 -34.12 23.22
N LEU A 166 -70.31 -33.88 22.46
CA LEU A 166 -70.29 -33.10 21.23
C LEU A 166 -70.04 -31.61 21.49
N SER A 167 -70.61 -31.04 22.56
CA SER A 167 -70.30 -29.67 23.02
C SER A 167 -68.85 -29.53 23.47
N GLU A 168 -68.39 -30.44 24.34
CA GLU A 168 -66.98 -30.48 24.77
C GLU A 168 -66.00 -30.60 23.59
N GLN A 169 -66.41 -31.24 22.48
CA GLN A 169 -65.60 -31.36 21.27
C GLN A 169 -65.68 -30.10 20.39
N ALA A 170 -66.86 -29.48 20.27
CA ALA A 170 -67.05 -28.19 19.61
C ALA A 170 -66.17 -27.10 20.25
N GLU A 171 -66.30 -26.94 21.57
CA GLU A 171 -65.55 -25.98 22.38
C GLU A 171 -64.03 -26.19 22.25
N ARG A 172 -63.56 -27.46 22.22
CA ARG A 172 -62.14 -27.78 22.03
C ARG A 172 -61.63 -27.43 20.63
N VAL A 173 -62.41 -27.67 19.58
CA VAL A 173 -62.01 -27.35 18.20
C VAL A 173 -62.01 -25.84 17.95
N GLU A 174 -63.01 -25.12 18.47
CA GLU A 174 -63.06 -23.64 18.41
C GLU A 174 -61.93 -22.99 19.23
N ALA A 175 -61.67 -23.49 20.44
CA ALA A 175 -60.57 -23.00 21.28
C ALA A 175 -59.20 -23.25 20.66
N ALA A 176 -58.98 -24.42 20.05
CA ALA A 176 -57.75 -24.72 19.31
C ALA A 176 -57.55 -23.76 18.13
N ALA A 177 -58.54 -23.64 17.23
CA ALA A 177 -58.46 -22.72 16.09
C ALA A 177 -58.26 -21.25 16.52
N THR A 178 -58.86 -20.84 17.64
CA THR A 178 -58.68 -19.49 18.20
C THR A 178 -57.27 -19.28 18.77
N ALA A 179 -56.70 -20.30 19.43
CA ALA A 179 -55.35 -20.28 19.97
C ALA A 179 -54.29 -20.29 18.84
N ASP A 180 -54.43 -21.19 17.87
CA ASP A 180 -53.52 -21.29 16.72
C ASP A 180 -53.50 -19.98 15.92
N ALA A 181 -54.67 -19.41 15.64
CA ALA A 181 -54.78 -18.10 15.00
C ALA A 181 -54.18 -16.96 15.85
N ALA A 182 -54.18 -17.06 17.19
CA ALA A 182 -53.50 -16.09 18.05
C ALA A 182 -51.96 -16.25 18.00
N VAL A 183 -51.45 -17.48 17.95
CA VAL A 183 -50.02 -17.78 17.78
C VAL A 183 -49.53 -17.29 16.43
N ALA A 184 -50.21 -17.64 15.33
CA ALA A 184 -49.88 -17.19 13.98
C ALA A 184 -49.77 -15.67 13.89
N ARG A 185 -50.81 -14.93 14.34
CA ARG A 185 -50.79 -13.45 14.37
C ARG A 185 -49.65 -12.87 15.23
N SER A 186 -49.30 -13.54 16.33
CA SER A 186 -48.20 -13.14 17.20
C SER A 186 -46.83 -13.33 16.54
N LEU A 187 -46.65 -14.41 15.79
CA LEU A 187 -45.42 -14.69 15.03
C LEU A 187 -45.31 -13.80 13.78
N THR A 188 -46.37 -13.61 13.01
CA THR A 188 -46.41 -12.65 11.89
C THR A 188 -45.97 -11.27 12.38
N ALA A 189 -46.58 -10.75 13.46
CA ALA A 189 -46.21 -9.45 14.01
C ALA A 189 -44.78 -9.41 14.62
N GLN A 190 -44.14 -10.55 14.90
CA GLN A 190 -42.72 -10.61 15.27
C GLN A 190 -41.80 -10.62 14.04
N ALA A 191 -42.18 -11.30 12.97
CA ALA A 191 -41.49 -11.26 11.68
C ALA A 191 -41.56 -9.85 11.06
N ASP A 192 -42.73 -9.20 11.08
CA ASP A 192 -42.91 -7.81 10.60
C ASP A 192 -41.93 -6.85 11.30
N ARG A 193 -41.86 -6.88 12.63
CA ARG A 193 -40.90 -6.06 13.41
C ARG A 193 -39.45 -6.47 13.22
N ALA A 194 -39.17 -7.71 12.83
CA ALA A 194 -37.81 -8.15 12.49
C ALA A 194 -37.40 -7.63 11.11
N ALA A 195 -38.32 -7.55 10.14
CA ALA A 195 -38.11 -6.92 8.85
C ALA A 195 -37.92 -5.40 8.97
N GLU A 196 -38.74 -4.71 9.78
CA GLU A 196 -38.54 -3.28 10.08
C GLU A 196 -37.13 -3.00 10.66
N ALA A 197 -36.70 -3.82 11.64
CA ALA A 197 -35.36 -3.69 12.23
C ALA A 197 -34.22 -4.07 11.27
N LEU A 198 -34.45 -5.03 10.36
CA LEU A 198 -33.51 -5.39 9.29
C LEU A 198 -33.33 -4.23 8.30
N ASP A 199 -34.41 -3.58 7.86
CA ASP A 199 -34.35 -2.43 6.96
C ASP A 199 -33.59 -1.25 7.60
N GLU A 200 -33.78 -0.99 8.90
CA GLU A 200 -33.01 0.03 9.63
C GLU A 200 -31.50 -0.29 9.71
N LEU A 201 -31.15 -1.55 9.99
CA LEU A 201 -29.76 -2.02 10.08
C LEU A 201 -29.07 -2.12 8.72
N ALA A 202 -29.78 -2.58 7.68
CA ALA A 202 -29.28 -2.58 6.31
C ALA A 202 -29.00 -1.16 5.81
N ALA A 203 -29.89 -0.21 6.11
CA ALA A 203 -29.68 1.20 5.81
C ALA A 203 -28.52 1.82 6.65
N GLU A 204 -28.27 1.36 7.88
CA GLU A 204 -27.06 1.71 8.65
C GLU A 204 -25.80 1.17 7.97
N ALA A 205 -25.77 -0.11 7.62
CA ALA A 205 -24.64 -0.73 6.94
C ALA A 205 -24.30 -0.02 5.62
N GLU A 206 -25.30 0.41 4.83
CA GLU A 206 -25.05 1.21 3.63
C GLU A 206 -24.47 2.60 3.96
N ARG A 207 -25.01 3.31 4.96
CA ARG A 207 -24.46 4.61 5.41
C ARG A 207 -23.00 4.46 5.87
N ARG A 208 -22.66 3.41 6.61
CA ARG A 208 -21.29 3.10 7.05
C ARG A 208 -20.39 2.73 5.88
N MET A 209 -20.89 1.95 4.91
CA MET A 209 -20.16 1.61 3.67
C MET A 209 -19.78 2.85 2.87
N GLN A 210 -20.74 3.76 2.64
CA GLN A 210 -20.50 5.03 1.94
C GLN A 210 -19.47 5.91 2.69
N ALA A 211 -19.51 5.94 4.03
CA ALA A 211 -18.53 6.64 4.85
C ALA A 211 -17.13 6.01 4.79
N ALA A 212 -17.03 4.68 4.81
CA ALA A 212 -15.77 3.95 4.70
C ALA A 212 -15.14 4.14 3.30
N GLN A 213 -15.94 4.12 2.23
CA GLN A 213 -15.45 4.42 0.87
C GLN A 213 -14.95 5.86 0.77
N ALA A 214 -15.71 6.84 1.27
CA ALA A 214 -15.27 8.24 1.28
C ALA A 214 -13.98 8.46 2.08
N ALA A 215 -13.76 7.69 3.14
CA ALA A 215 -12.50 7.71 3.89
C ALA A 215 -11.33 7.05 3.13
N ALA A 216 -11.57 5.96 2.40
CA ALA A 216 -10.58 5.36 1.50
C ALA A 216 -10.19 6.31 0.35
N ASP A 217 -11.17 6.99 -0.25
CA ASP A 217 -10.95 8.02 -1.27
C ASP A 217 -10.16 9.22 -0.71
N ALA A 218 -10.38 9.57 0.57
CA ALA A 218 -9.62 10.60 1.28
C ALA A 218 -8.16 10.15 1.59
N VAL A 219 -7.92 8.87 1.89
CA VAL A 219 -6.56 8.31 2.00
C VAL A 219 -5.82 8.41 0.66
N GLN A 220 -6.46 7.99 -0.44
CA GLN A 220 -5.88 8.10 -1.78
C GLN A 220 -5.58 9.57 -2.13
N SER A 221 -6.52 10.47 -1.87
CA SER A 221 -6.34 11.91 -2.08
C SER A 221 -5.18 12.51 -1.26
N ALA A 222 -5.03 12.08 0.00
CA ALA A 222 -3.92 12.51 0.86
C ALA A 222 -2.58 11.93 0.41
N TYR A 223 -2.57 10.69 -0.10
CA TYR A 223 -1.39 10.05 -0.68
C TYR A 223 -0.95 10.76 -1.97
N ASP A 224 -1.88 11.12 -2.85
CA ASP A 224 -1.58 11.86 -4.09
C ASP A 224 -1.14 13.31 -3.80
N GLU A 225 -1.72 13.97 -2.79
CA GLU A 225 -1.20 15.24 -2.25
C GLU A 225 0.24 15.06 -1.75
N GLN A 226 0.53 13.97 -1.02
CA GLN A 226 1.86 13.66 -0.52
C GLN A 226 2.85 13.43 -1.67
N GLN A 227 2.58 12.55 -2.64
CA GLN A 227 3.52 12.23 -3.72
C GLN A 227 3.81 13.46 -4.61
N SER A 228 2.75 14.18 -5.02
CA SER A 228 2.87 15.37 -5.86
C SER A 228 3.70 16.47 -5.19
N ASN A 229 3.44 16.73 -3.90
CA ASN A 229 4.26 17.68 -3.15
C ASN A 229 5.66 17.14 -2.85
N LYS A 230 5.83 15.85 -2.53
CA LYS A 230 7.13 15.28 -2.19
C LYS A 230 8.11 15.38 -3.35
N ALA A 231 7.71 15.06 -4.59
CA ALA A 231 8.58 15.20 -5.76
C ALA A 231 9.06 16.66 -5.95
N ARG A 232 8.17 17.64 -5.74
CA ARG A 232 8.50 19.08 -5.80
C ARG A 232 9.42 19.52 -4.65
N LEU A 233 9.14 19.08 -3.43
CA LEU A 233 9.88 19.43 -2.21
C LEU A 233 11.26 18.76 -2.18
N ASP A 234 11.39 17.51 -2.62
CA ASP A 234 12.67 16.81 -2.81
C ASP A 234 13.54 17.52 -3.85
N ALA A 235 12.97 17.98 -4.97
CA ALA A 235 13.71 18.72 -5.99
C ALA A 235 14.20 20.10 -5.49
N GLN A 236 13.40 20.79 -4.67
CA GLN A 236 13.82 22.00 -3.97
C GLN A 236 14.94 21.69 -2.96
N LEU A 237 14.80 20.62 -2.16
CA LEU A 237 15.81 20.18 -1.20
C LEU A 237 17.15 19.83 -1.89
N ALA A 238 17.11 19.13 -3.03
CA ALA A 238 18.27 18.79 -3.83
C ALA A 238 18.95 20.03 -4.43
N THR A 239 18.17 21.02 -4.86
CA THR A 239 18.69 22.31 -5.36
C THR A 239 19.41 23.09 -4.25
N LEU A 240 18.80 23.17 -3.05
CA LEU A 240 19.39 23.82 -1.87
C LEU A 240 20.65 23.09 -1.36
N THR A 241 20.66 21.75 -1.39
CA THR A 241 21.76 20.92 -0.86
C THR A 241 22.95 20.81 -1.82
N SER A 242 22.72 20.72 -3.14
CA SER A 242 23.80 20.56 -4.13
C SER A 242 24.71 21.79 -4.24
N GLY A 243 24.17 23.00 -4.06
CA GLY A 243 24.96 24.23 -3.97
C GLY A 243 25.91 24.26 -2.77
N ARG A 244 25.48 23.72 -1.62
CA ARG A 244 26.31 23.57 -0.43
C ARG A 244 27.46 22.59 -0.66
N VAL A 245 27.16 21.36 -1.08
CA VAL A 245 28.15 20.29 -1.32
C VAL A 245 29.22 20.73 -2.33
N ARG A 246 28.85 21.45 -3.39
CA ARG A 246 29.82 21.96 -4.37
C ARG A 246 30.79 22.99 -3.76
N THR A 247 30.29 23.87 -2.90
CA THR A 247 31.10 24.95 -2.30
C THR A 247 32.03 24.41 -1.22
N GLU A 248 31.52 23.52 -0.35
CA GLU A 248 32.32 22.81 0.66
C GLU A 248 33.41 21.94 0.00
N ALA A 249 33.10 21.23 -1.09
CA ALA A 249 34.03 20.36 -1.77
C ALA A 249 35.17 21.10 -2.50
N GLU A 250 34.90 22.24 -3.16
CA GLU A 250 35.97 23.03 -3.79
C GLU A 250 36.88 23.72 -2.75
N PHE A 251 36.34 24.15 -1.60
CA PHE A 251 37.16 24.65 -0.50
C PHE A 251 38.04 23.54 0.10
N ALA A 252 37.48 22.36 0.38
CA ALA A 252 38.23 21.21 0.91
C ALA A 252 39.33 20.73 -0.06
N LYS A 253 39.09 20.80 -1.38
CA LYS A 253 40.15 20.59 -2.39
C LYS A 253 41.22 21.66 -2.31
N GLY A 254 40.84 22.94 -2.13
CA GLY A 254 41.79 24.05 -1.96
C GLY A 254 42.69 23.89 -0.75
N GLU A 255 42.14 23.52 0.41
CA GLU A 255 42.94 23.20 1.61
C GLU A 255 43.81 21.95 1.40
N ALA A 256 43.30 20.89 0.78
CA ALA A 256 44.08 19.69 0.50
C ALA A 256 45.24 19.98 -0.47
N VAL A 257 45.04 20.80 -1.50
CA VAL A 257 46.08 21.26 -2.43
C VAL A 257 47.09 22.16 -1.71
N ARG A 258 46.65 23.09 -0.87
CA ARG A 258 47.54 23.93 -0.03
C ARG A 258 48.40 23.06 0.89
N LYS A 259 47.79 22.17 1.66
CA LYS A 259 48.49 21.28 2.59
C LYS A 259 49.44 20.33 1.85
N ALA A 260 49.05 19.81 0.68
CA ALA A 260 49.93 19.01 -0.16
C ALA A 260 51.09 19.82 -0.75
N ALA A 261 50.89 21.11 -1.06
CA ALA A 261 51.95 22.02 -1.49
C ALA A 261 52.90 22.40 -0.35
N GLU A 262 52.37 22.63 0.85
CA GLU A 262 53.14 22.89 2.08
C GLU A 262 53.95 21.64 2.49
N GLU A 263 53.34 20.45 2.48
CA GLU A 263 54.03 19.18 2.66
C GLU A 263 55.05 18.89 1.55
N LYS A 264 54.75 19.22 0.29
CA LYS A 264 55.70 19.09 -0.81
C LYS A 264 56.88 20.05 -0.64
N ALA A 265 56.65 21.30 -0.25
CA ALA A 265 57.70 22.27 0.04
C ALA A 265 58.55 21.83 1.23
N ALA A 266 57.95 21.28 2.29
CA ALA A 266 58.65 20.69 3.42
C ALA A 266 59.47 19.45 3.02
N ARG A 267 58.91 18.55 2.20
CA ARG A 267 59.61 17.39 1.63
C ARG A 267 60.72 17.80 0.67
N GLU A 268 60.57 18.86 -0.10
CA GLU A 268 61.61 19.42 -0.97
C GLU A 268 62.70 20.15 -0.18
N ALA A 269 62.36 20.84 0.91
CA ALA A 269 63.36 21.43 1.82
C ALA A 269 64.14 20.32 2.54
N ALA A 270 63.45 19.30 3.06
CA ALA A 270 64.06 18.11 3.64
C ALA A 270 64.87 17.32 2.61
N ALA A 271 64.42 17.21 1.35
CA ALA A 271 65.16 16.57 0.27
C ALA A 271 66.36 17.41 -0.20
N ARG A 272 66.31 18.74 -0.14
CA ARG A 272 67.48 19.61 -0.39
C ARG A 272 68.49 19.52 0.75
N ALA A 273 68.04 19.44 2.00
CA ALA A 273 68.91 19.17 3.15
C ALA A 273 69.51 17.76 3.09
N ALA A 274 68.70 16.75 2.76
CA ALA A 274 69.15 15.37 2.56
C ALA A 274 70.01 15.21 1.30
N ALA A 275 69.82 16.03 0.25
CA ALA A 275 70.69 16.07 -0.93
C ALA A 275 71.98 16.86 -0.69
N ALA A 276 72.01 17.80 0.26
CA ALA A 276 73.26 18.38 0.75
C ALA A 276 74.04 17.35 1.60
N ALA A 277 73.36 16.64 2.50
CA ALA A 277 73.95 15.54 3.26
C ALA A 277 74.37 14.36 2.36
N ALA A 278 73.59 14.07 1.31
CA ALA A 278 73.92 13.06 0.31
C ALA A 278 74.91 13.56 -0.74
N ALA A 279 75.09 14.85 -0.99
CA ALA A 279 76.25 15.35 -1.74
C ALA A 279 77.55 15.15 -0.93
N ALA A 280 77.47 15.13 0.40
CA ALA A 280 78.56 14.75 1.29
C ALA A 280 78.74 13.22 1.48
N ALA A 281 77.77 12.39 1.04
CA ALA A 281 77.81 10.93 1.23
C ALA A 281 77.85 10.11 -0.08
N ALA A 282 77.27 10.61 -1.17
CA ALA A 282 77.21 9.99 -2.50
C ALA A 282 78.53 10.12 -3.29
N ASN A 283 79.63 9.93 -2.57
CA ASN A 283 80.88 9.40 -3.10
C ASN A 283 80.75 7.86 -3.36
N SER A 284 79.51 7.33 -3.40
CA SER A 284 79.08 5.94 -3.63
C SER A 284 77.57 5.88 -4.03
N GLY A 285 77.12 4.86 -4.78
CA GLY A 285 75.72 4.66 -5.29
C GLY A 285 75.18 3.22 -5.09
N GLY A 286 74.07 2.69 -5.66
CA GLY A 286 72.93 3.22 -6.45
C GLY A 286 72.00 2.11 -7.08
N SER A 287 70.67 2.38 -7.31
CA SER A 287 69.61 1.59 -8.07
C SER A 287 69.02 0.27 -7.49
N GLY A 288 67.83 -0.31 -7.86
CA GLY A 288 66.59 0.19 -8.55
C GLY A 288 65.66 -0.86 -9.29
N SER A 289 64.30 -0.72 -9.22
CA SER A 289 63.21 -1.25 -10.13
C SER A 289 62.87 -2.79 -10.21
N SER A 290 61.74 -3.33 -10.78
CA SER A 290 60.29 -2.94 -11.02
C SER A 290 59.44 -4.05 -11.75
N GLY A 291 58.08 -4.14 -11.66
CA GLY A 291 57.20 -5.02 -12.53
C GLY A 291 55.66 -5.09 -12.21
N SER A 292 54.76 -5.55 -13.13
CA SER A 292 53.27 -5.73 -12.94
C SER A 292 52.47 -6.43 -14.10
N GLY A 293 51.18 -6.86 -13.89
CA GLY A 293 50.12 -7.22 -14.91
C GLY A 293 49.50 -8.66 -14.85
N SER A 294 48.37 -9.06 -15.50
CA SER A 294 47.16 -8.41 -16.10
C SER A 294 46.07 -9.44 -16.62
N SER A 295 44.91 -9.00 -17.19
CA SER A 295 43.79 -9.74 -17.90
C SER A 295 42.72 -10.53 -17.07
N GLY A 296 41.54 -11.02 -17.56
CA GLY A 296 40.88 -11.11 -18.91
C GLY A 296 39.36 -11.55 -18.89
N SER A 297 38.70 -11.82 -20.05
CA SER A 297 37.24 -12.16 -20.25
C SER A 297 36.94 -12.69 -21.70
N PRO A 298 35.71 -12.95 -22.29
CA PRO A 298 34.27 -12.84 -21.89
C PRO A 298 33.31 -14.03 -22.37
N GLY A 299 31.97 -13.84 -22.56
CA GLY A 299 30.99 -14.78 -23.18
C GLY A 299 29.56 -14.18 -23.41
N SER A 300 28.72 -14.70 -24.34
CA SER A 300 27.58 -13.94 -24.93
C SER A 300 26.13 -14.36 -24.54
N GLY A 301 25.32 -13.35 -24.22
CA GLY A 301 23.88 -13.36 -23.90
C GLY A 301 23.49 -11.90 -23.62
N SER A 302 22.62 -11.29 -24.44
CA SER A 302 22.98 -9.98 -25.02
C SER A 302 24.38 -10.10 -25.66
N GLY A 303 25.25 -9.08 -25.64
CA GLY A 303 26.67 -9.28 -25.97
C GLY A 303 27.53 -9.90 -24.85
N THR A 304 26.93 -10.17 -23.67
CA THR A 304 27.63 -9.98 -22.38
C THR A 304 27.50 -11.13 -21.37
N GLY A 305 26.53 -12.03 -21.55
CA GLY A 305 26.24 -13.17 -20.67
C GLY A 305 25.16 -12.92 -19.62
N TRP A 306 24.38 -11.84 -19.76
CA TRP A 306 23.40 -11.39 -18.77
C TRP A 306 21.97 -11.33 -19.31
N VAL A 307 20.98 -11.55 -18.45
CA VAL A 307 19.55 -11.51 -18.75
C VAL A 307 18.73 -10.88 -17.61
N ARG A 308 17.49 -10.50 -17.89
CA ARG A 308 16.55 -9.94 -16.92
C ARG A 308 16.04 -11.06 -15.97
N PRO A 309 16.10 -10.89 -14.63
CA PRO A 309 15.79 -11.96 -13.66
C PRO A 309 14.30 -12.24 -13.46
N ALA A 310 13.42 -11.29 -13.80
CA ALA A 310 11.97 -11.44 -13.79
C ALA A 310 11.36 -10.61 -14.92
N SER A 311 10.20 -11.02 -15.45
CA SER A 311 9.47 -10.29 -16.50
C SER A 311 8.92 -8.92 -16.06
N GLY A 312 8.93 -8.67 -14.75
CA GLY A 312 8.32 -7.51 -14.10
C GLY A 312 9.12 -6.22 -14.17
N TYR A 313 8.44 -5.08 -14.19
CA TYR A 313 9.04 -3.74 -14.17
C TYR A 313 9.43 -3.29 -12.75
N VAL A 314 10.28 -2.27 -12.65
CA VAL A 314 10.72 -1.70 -11.37
C VAL A 314 9.56 -1.01 -10.65
N ILE A 315 9.18 -1.52 -9.49
CA ILE A 315 8.27 -0.83 -8.55
C ILE A 315 9.01 -0.06 -7.46
N SER A 316 10.29 -0.40 -7.19
CA SER A 316 11.10 0.40 -6.28
C SER A 316 12.60 0.27 -6.58
N PRO A 317 13.32 1.38 -6.85
CA PRO A 317 14.73 1.37 -7.22
C PRO A 317 15.66 1.16 -6.03
N TYR A 318 16.93 0.88 -6.30
CA TYR A 318 18.02 0.91 -5.31
C TYR A 318 18.18 2.30 -4.67
N GLY A 319 18.75 2.33 -3.46
CA GLY A 319 19.19 3.57 -2.81
C GLY A 319 18.50 3.87 -1.47
N TRP A 320 18.80 5.02 -0.89
CA TRP A 320 18.29 5.39 0.43
C TRP A 320 16.81 5.76 0.38
N ARG A 321 15.97 4.94 1.03
CA ARG A 321 14.51 5.15 1.14
C ARG A 321 14.05 5.04 2.60
N VAL A 322 12.86 5.54 2.89
CA VAL A 322 12.17 5.17 4.14
C VAL A 322 11.79 3.70 4.03
N ASN A 323 12.20 2.89 5.01
CA ASN A 323 11.86 1.47 5.06
C ASN A 323 10.38 1.31 5.43
N PRO A 324 9.55 0.63 4.62
CA PRO A 324 8.11 0.53 4.86
C PRO A 324 7.74 -0.26 6.13
N TYR A 325 8.67 -1.05 6.69
CA TYR A 325 8.44 -1.83 7.92
C TYR A 325 8.86 -1.09 9.20
N THR A 326 9.93 -0.30 9.14
CA THR A 326 10.54 0.29 10.35
C THR A 326 10.40 1.81 10.42
N GLY A 327 9.94 2.47 9.36
CA GLY A 327 9.86 3.93 9.25
C GLY A 327 11.21 4.65 9.25
N ALA A 328 12.32 3.93 9.43
CA ALA A 328 13.67 4.47 9.42
C ALA A 328 14.19 4.62 7.98
N VAL A 329 15.04 5.62 7.75
CA VAL A 329 15.79 5.72 6.48
C VAL A 329 16.82 4.59 6.43
N ALA A 330 16.71 3.74 5.42
CA ALA A 330 17.59 2.59 5.20
C ALA A 330 18.02 2.54 3.73
N LEU A 331 19.20 1.97 3.47
CA LEU A 331 19.62 1.65 2.12
C LEU A 331 18.76 0.48 1.62
N HIS A 332 18.02 0.70 0.54
CA HIS A 332 17.49 -0.38 -0.27
C HIS A 332 18.64 -1.01 -1.06
N GLN A 333 18.95 -2.27 -0.75
CA GLN A 333 20.17 -2.95 -1.20
C GLN A 333 20.03 -3.65 -2.57
N GLY A 334 18.83 -3.61 -3.16
CA GLY A 334 18.52 -4.21 -4.45
C GLY A 334 17.53 -3.35 -5.24
N THR A 335 16.69 -3.99 -6.05
CA THR A 335 15.63 -3.35 -6.85
C THR A 335 14.43 -4.27 -6.91
N ASP A 336 13.25 -3.71 -6.66
CA ASP A 336 12.01 -4.46 -6.48
C ASP A 336 11.26 -4.55 -7.82
N LEU A 337 11.00 -5.76 -8.30
CA LEU A 337 10.43 -6.05 -9.62
C LEU A 337 9.06 -6.74 -9.49
N THR A 338 8.00 -6.17 -10.06
CA THR A 338 6.65 -6.77 -10.00
C THR A 338 6.27 -7.54 -11.27
N SER A 339 6.11 -8.85 -11.13
CA SER A 339 5.61 -9.75 -12.19
C SER A 339 4.37 -10.54 -11.79
N GLY A 340 3.84 -10.32 -10.58
CA GLY A 340 2.75 -11.12 -9.98
C GLY A 340 3.24 -12.31 -9.16
N CYS A 341 2.35 -12.85 -8.33
CA CYS A 341 2.67 -14.00 -7.46
C CYS A 341 2.98 -15.27 -8.27
N SER A 342 3.86 -16.12 -7.75
CA SER A 342 4.21 -17.44 -8.31
C SER A 342 4.82 -17.44 -9.72
N THR A 343 5.16 -16.28 -10.30
CA THR A 343 5.83 -16.21 -11.61
C THR A 343 7.30 -16.64 -11.56
N PRO A 344 7.92 -17.03 -12.70
CA PRO A 344 9.33 -17.41 -12.78
C PRO A 344 10.31 -16.31 -12.31
N ILE A 345 11.27 -16.72 -11.47
CA ILE A 345 12.53 -15.99 -11.24
C ILE A 345 13.65 -16.78 -11.91
N VAL A 346 14.45 -16.13 -12.75
CA VAL A 346 15.58 -16.74 -13.48
C VAL A 346 16.93 -16.15 -13.05
N ALA A 347 17.99 -16.94 -13.19
CA ALA A 347 19.36 -16.47 -12.93
C ALA A 347 19.77 -15.38 -13.93
N ALA A 348 20.11 -14.20 -13.43
CA ALA A 348 20.50 -13.04 -14.24
C ALA A 348 21.80 -13.25 -15.04
N ALA A 349 22.66 -14.18 -14.63
CA ALA A 349 23.83 -14.65 -15.37
C ALA A 349 24.21 -16.08 -14.97
N ALA A 350 25.08 -16.73 -15.73
CA ALA A 350 25.61 -18.04 -15.38
C ALA A 350 26.49 -17.97 -14.12
N GLY A 351 26.46 -18.99 -13.27
CA GLY A 351 27.17 -18.97 -11.98
C GLY A 351 27.00 -20.23 -11.14
N THR A 352 27.38 -20.14 -9.87
CA THR A 352 27.16 -21.19 -8.86
C THR A 352 26.33 -20.64 -7.72
N VAL A 353 25.26 -21.33 -7.33
CA VAL A 353 24.40 -20.97 -6.20
C VAL A 353 25.20 -21.11 -4.91
N ASP A 354 25.44 -20.01 -4.21
CA ASP A 354 26.20 -20.00 -2.95
C ASP A 354 25.30 -20.02 -1.70
N TYR A 355 24.02 -19.67 -1.85
CA TYR A 355 23.03 -19.75 -0.77
C TYR A 355 21.61 -20.04 -1.29
N VAL A 356 20.87 -20.86 -0.56
CA VAL A 356 19.41 -21.06 -0.66
C VAL A 356 18.88 -21.26 0.75
N GLY A 357 17.87 -20.49 1.17
CA GLY A 357 17.30 -20.62 2.52
C GLY A 357 16.57 -19.37 2.99
N TRP A 358 16.31 -19.28 4.30
CA TRP A 358 15.68 -18.12 4.93
C TRP A 358 16.72 -17.09 5.39
N TYR A 359 16.71 -15.90 4.82
CA TYR A 359 17.71 -14.85 5.06
C TYR A 359 17.11 -13.61 5.75
N GLY A 360 16.51 -13.81 6.91
CA GLY A 360 15.99 -12.74 7.76
C GLY A 360 14.88 -11.93 7.07
N GLY A 361 15.05 -10.60 6.97
CA GLY A 361 14.08 -9.71 6.34
C GLY A 361 13.83 -10.00 4.85
N TYR A 362 14.75 -10.67 4.16
CA TYR A 362 14.58 -11.08 2.76
C TYR A 362 13.64 -12.29 2.59
N GLY A 363 13.23 -12.94 3.68
CA GLY A 363 12.42 -14.16 3.63
C GLY A 363 13.18 -15.31 2.97
N ASN A 364 12.50 -16.06 2.09
CA ASN A 364 13.14 -17.08 1.27
C ASN A 364 14.03 -16.40 0.21
N TYR A 365 15.30 -16.77 0.18
CA TYR A 365 16.37 -16.07 -0.54
C TYR A 365 17.28 -17.05 -1.28
N VAL A 366 17.69 -16.68 -2.49
CA VAL A 366 18.72 -17.37 -3.29
C VAL A 366 19.84 -16.37 -3.59
N ARG A 367 21.10 -16.82 -3.57
CA ARG A 367 22.24 -16.03 -4.05
C ARG A 367 23.17 -16.87 -4.94
N ILE A 368 23.65 -16.25 -6.01
CA ILE A 368 24.47 -16.87 -7.05
C ILE A 368 25.77 -16.06 -7.20
N SER A 369 26.90 -16.75 -7.15
CA SER A 369 28.21 -16.19 -7.46
C SER A 369 28.56 -16.42 -8.93
N HIS A 370 28.96 -15.34 -9.61
CA HIS A 370 29.33 -15.32 -11.04
C HIS A 370 30.85 -15.30 -11.25
N GLY A 371 31.64 -15.30 -10.17
CA GLY A 371 33.07 -15.05 -10.21
C GLY A 371 33.41 -13.55 -10.32
N GLY A 372 34.71 -13.23 -10.35
CA GLY A 372 35.18 -11.84 -10.50
C GLY A 372 34.72 -10.88 -9.39
N GLY A 373 34.35 -11.38 -8.21
CA GLY A 373 33.77 -10.60 -7.12
C GLY A 373 32.29 -10.23 -7.30
N VAL A 374 31.61 -10.74 -8.33
CA VAL A 374 30.21 -10.43 -8.64
C VAL A 374 29.27 -11.53 -8.16
N GLN A 375 28.21 -11.15 -7.44
CA GLN A 375 27.09 -12.02 -7.06
C GLN A 375 25.75 -11.37 -7.39
N THR A 376 24.71 -12.16 -7.60
CA THR A 376 23.31 -11.69 -7.65
C THR A 376 22.46 -12.41 -6.62
N ALA A 377 21.45 -11.72 -6.08
CA ALA A 377 20.56 -12.30 -5.08
C ALA A 377 19.08 -11.98 -5.35
N TYR A 378 18.21 -12.85 -4.80
CA TYR A 378 16.80 -12.94 -5.15
C TYR A 378 16.00 -13.22 -3.87
N GLY A 379 15.28 -12.24 -3.35
CA GLY A 379 14.49 -12.32 -2.12
C GLY A 379 12.99 -12.56 -2.32
N HIS A 380 12.29 -12.70 -1.20
CA HIS A 380 10.82 -12.81 -1.06
C HIS A 380 10.15 -14.02 -1.75
N ILE A 381 10.94 -15.04 -2.10
CA ILE A 381 10.50 -16.25 -2.82
C ILE A 381 9.32 -16.92 -2.10
N VAL A 382 8.34 -17.44 -2.85
CA VAL A 382 7.18 -18.12 -2.25
C VAL A 382 7.58 -19.39 -1.49
N ASN A 383 6.82 -19.78 -0.46
CA ASN A 383 7.05 -21.05 0.24
C ASN A 383 6.94 -22.23 -0.75
N GLY A 384 7.92 -23.13 -0.76
CA GLY A 384 8.05 -24.17 -1.78
C GLY A 384 8.47 -23.66 -3.17
N GLY A 385 8.89 -22.40 -3.30
CA GLY A 385 9.21 -21.73 -4.56
C GLY A 385 10.61 -22.01 -5.12
N PHE A 386 11.56 -22.52 -4.32
CA PHE A 386 12.92 -22.81 -4.77
C PHE A 386 12.97 -23.86 -5.88
N ARG A 387 13.83 -23.68 -6.87
CA ARG A 387 14.09 -24.63 -7.99
C ARG A 387 15.57 -25.00 -8.15
N VAL A 388 16.41 -24.56 -7.21
CA VAL A 388 17.85 -24.85 -7.14
C VAL A 388 18.31 -25.12 -5.69
N SER A 389 19.49 -25.72 -5.55
CA SER A 389 20.14 -26.03 -4.27
C SER A 389 21.53 -25.39 -4.16
N PRO A 390 22.09 -25.20 -2.94
CA PRO A 390 23.46 -24.70 -2.77
C PRO A 390 24.49 -25.59 -3.47
N GLY A 391 25.53 -24.98 -4.04
CA GLY A 391 26.57 -25.63 -4.84
C GLY A 391 26.16 -25.95 -6.29
N GLN A 392 24.89 -25.78 -6.66
CA GLN A 392 24.43 -26.02 -8.03
C GLN A 392 24.97 -24.96 -9.00
N ARG A 393 25.49 -25.41 -10.15
CA ARG A 393 25.79 -24.53 -11.28
C ARG A 393 24.51 -24.22 -12.06
N VAL A 394 24.37 -22.97 -12.49
CA VAL A 394 23.21 -22.47 -13.24
C VAL A 394 23.64 -21.67 -14.47
N SER A 395 22.83 -21.72 -15.52
CA SER A 395 23.02 -20.90 -16.73
C SER A 395 22.23 -19.59 -16.63
N ALA A 396 22.65 -18.56 -17.38
CA ALA A 396 21.85 -17.35 -17.54
C ALA A 396 20.45 -17.71 -18.11
N GLY A 397 19.39 -17.16 -17.52
CA GLY A 397 18.00 -17.45 -17.92
C GLY A 397 17.43 -18.78 -17.38
N GLN A 398 18.21 -19.56 -16.64
CA GLN A 398 17.69 -20.76 -15.97
C GLN A 398 16.73 -20.40 -14.83
N LEU A 399 15.59 -21.09 -14.74
CA LEU A 399 14.65 -21.00 -13.62
C LEU A 399 15.33 -21.37 -12.29
N ILE A 400 15.26 -20.48 -11.30
CA ILE A 400 15.85 -20.68 -9.96
C ILE A 400 14.85 -20.62 -8.82
N ALA A 401 13.76 -19.87 -8.97
CA ALA A 401 12.74 -19.71 -7.94
C ALA A 401 11.39 -19.23 -8.52
N LEU A 402 10.38 -19.08 -7.67
CA LEU A 402 9.10 -18.44 -8.00
C LEU A 402 8.83 -17.24 -7.08
N VAL A 403 8.24 -16.18 -7.63
CA VAL A 403 7.90 -14.93 -6.92
C VAL A 403 6.92 -15.19 -5.78
N GLY A 404 7.12 -14.51 -4.65
CA GLY A 404 6.23 -14.56 -3.50
C GLY A 404 6.22 -13.23 -2.75
N SER A 405 5.87 -13.30 -1.46
CA SER A 405 5.90 -12.15 -0.55
C SER A 405 6.36 -12.58 0.85
N THR A 406 7.45 -13.35 0.93
CA THR A 406 7.96 -13.87 2.23
C THR A 406 8.98 -12.92 2.87
N GLY A 407 9.03 -12.88 4.21
CA GLY A 407 9.84 -11.90 4.94
C GLY A 407 9.19 -10.51 4.94
N HIS A 408 10.00 -9.46 4.87
CA HIS A 408 9.56 -8.06 4.88
C HIS A 408 9.13 -7.61 3.46
N SER A 409 8.05 -8.19 2.95
CA SER A 409 7.50 -7.91 1.61
C SER A 409 6.03 -7.48 1.67
N THR A 410 5.73 -6.30 1.11
CA THR A 410 4.39 -5.66 1.19
C THR A 410 3.40 -6.19 0.15
N GLY A 411 3.86 -7.00 -0.80
CA GLY A 411 3.07 -7.62 -1.87
C GLY A 411 3.98 -8.44 -2.79
N CYS A 412 3.41 -9.22 -3.71
CA CYS A 412 4.21 -10.14 -4.53
C CYS A 412 5.21 -9.43 -5.47
N HIS A 413 6.50 -9.57 -5.20
CA HIS A 413 7.58 -9.03 -6.04
C HIS A 413 8.88 -9.83 -5.88
N THR A 414 9.83 -9.64 -6.80
CA THR A 414 11.22 -10.10 -6.62
C THR A 414 12.05 -8.94 -6.10
N HIS A 415 12.68 -9.07 -4.94
CA HIS A 415 13.78 -8.19 -4.55
C HIS A 415 15.08 -8.70 -5.17
N PHE A 416 15.67 -7.95 -6.10
CA PHE A 416 16.86 -8.34 -6.85
C PHE A 416 18.09 -7.51 -6.45
N GLU A 417 19.13 -8.14 -5.92
CA GLU A 417 20.39 -7.48 -5.54
C GLU A 417 21.51 -7.80 -6.54
N VAL A 418 22.40 -6.83 -6.74
CA VAL A 418 23.74 -7.05 -7.32
C VAL A 418 24.78 -6.71 -6.25
N HIS A 419 25.74 -7.59 -6.04
CA HIS A 419 26.88 -7.37 -5.15
C HIS A 419 28.17 -7.37 -5.97
N VAL A 420 29.04 -6.41 -5.69
CA VAL A 420 30.39 -6.28 -6.28
C VAL A 420 31.39 -6.16 -5.15
N ASN A 421 32.33 -7.11 -5.08
CA ASN A 421 33.32 -7.24 -4.00
C ASN A 421 32.69 -7.22 -2.59
N GLY A 422 31.52 -7.86 -2.43
CA GLY A 422 30.78 -7.91 -1.16
C GLY A 422 30.03 -6.62 -0.77
N THR A 423 29.99 -5.61 -1.66
CA THR A 423 29.19 -4.39 -1.46
C THR A 423 28.01 -4.36 -2.44
N THR A 424 26.83 -3.99 -1.96
CA THR A 424 25.63 -3.87 -2.80
C THR A 424 25.80 -2.72 -3.80
N THR A 425 25.33 -2.94 -5.03
CA THR A 425 25.47 -2.01 -6.16
C THR A 425 24.11 -1.88 -6.84
N ASP A 426 23.77 -0.68 -7.31
CA ASP A 426 22.51 -0.43 -8.01
C ASP A 426 22.35 -1.39 -9.21
N PRO A 427 21.36 -2.32 -9.17
CA PRO A 427 21.14 -3.28 -10.23
C PRO A 427 20.81 -2.65 -11.58
N VAL A 428 20.14 -1.49 -11.61
CA VAL A 428 19.64 -0.90 -12.86
C VAL A 428 20.78 -0.46 -13.79
N PRO A 429 21.69 0.46 -13.42
CA PRO A 429 22.82 0.83 -14.26
C PRO A 429 23.83 -0.33 -14.44
N PHE A 430 23.96 -1.23 -13.45
CA PHE A 430 24.83 -2.40 -13.58
C PHE A 430 24.40 -3.34 -14.71
N MET A 431 23.09 -3.59 -14.82
CA MET A 431 22.50 -4.45 -15.85
C MET A 431 22.38 -3.72 -17.20
N GLN A 432 22.08 -2.42 -17.20
CA GLN A 432 22.10 -1.60 -18.42
C GLN A 432 23.50 -1.54 -19.05
N ALA A 433 24.55 -1.40 -18.25
CA ALA A 433 25.95 -1.50 -18.71
C ALA A 433 26.32 -2.89 -19.27
N ARG A 434 25.45 -3.90 -19.09
CA ARG A 434 25.56 -5.25 -19.64
C ARG A 434 24.51 -5.53 -20.74
N GLY A 435 23.82 -4.51 -21.23
CA GLY A 435 22.85 -4.63 -22.31
C GLY A 435 21.55 -5.33 -21.90
N VAL A 436 21.14 -5.21 -20.63
CA VAL A 436 19.85 -5.69 -20.10
C VAL A 436 19.07 -4.50 -19.54
N ALA A 437 17.83 -4.32 -19.99
CA ALA A 437 16.94 -3.26 -19.50
C ALA A 437 15.86 -3.80 -18.55
N PHE A 438 15.50 -2.98 -17.57
CA PHE A 438 14.32 -3.13 -16.71
C PHE A 438 13.17 -2.25 -17.22
#